data_AF-A0A166VR59-F1
#
_entry.id   AF-A0A166VR59-F1
#
_cell.length_a   1.000
_cell.length_b   1.000
_cell.length_c   1.000
_cell.angle_alpha   90.00
_cell.angle_beta   90.00
_cell.angle_gamma   90.00
#
_symmetry.space_group_name_H-M   'P 1'
#
loop_
_entity.id
_entity.type
_entity.pdbx_description
1 polymer ?
#
loop_
_entity_poly.entity_id
_entity_poly.type
_entity_poly.pdbx_seq_one_letter_code
_entity_poly.pdbx_strand_id
1 'polypeptide(L)'
;MSDQSRLELINANPIGNELDIFRVLFTSICTKRNLASTADTLHQLGTQDLKILTGTLVISLESLPVSDSLYSTSRSATLRSDLLQLTTTIAAGSFDFDRIKPLLEMAISDKTQDAQIWDFVSTVAAETTPPPLSPLQQTPLTQNTSSLVMNSSEFRQNVDPILKLELENLYVGIPNFFQTFFRDITELDIVSKAVFNKCTEGNSPLFKQGWSGWPADAKESDVLTWMSGLIIELEVFADNHVPTSTTGRRKL
;
A
#
# COMPACT_ATOMS: atom_id res chain seq x y z
N MET A 1 13.21 18.55 13.10
CA MET A 1 13.56 18.41 14.52
C MET A 1 15.04 18.74 14.67
N SER A 2 15.50 19.34 15.78
CA SER A 2 16.95 19.49 15.97
C SER A 2 17.56 18.14 16.37
N ASP A 3 18.82 17.87 16.01
CA ASP A 3 19.51 16.63 16.38
C ASP A 3 19.57 16.43 17.90
N GLN A 4 19.63 17.54 18.64
CA GLN A 4 19.59 17.54 20.11
C GLN A 4 18.25 16.99 20.65
N SER A 5 17.12 17.46 20.12
CA SER A 5 15.80 16.97 20.54
C SER A 5 15.54 15.53 20.09
N ARG A 6 16.17 15.07 18.99
CA ARG A 6 16.13 13.67 18.54
C ARG A 6 16.85 12.75 19.53
N LEU A 7 18.07 13.11 19.92
CA LEU A 7 18.87 12.34 20.86
C LEU A 7 18.22 12.28 22.25
N GLU A 8 17.62 13.38 22.73
CA GLU A 8 16.88 13.38 23.99
C GLU A 8 15.69 12.42 23.97
N LEU A 9 14.95 12.36 22.85
CA LEU A 9 13.79 11.48 22.69
C LEU A 9 14.18 9.99 22.59
N ILE A 10 15.30 9.69 21.93
CA ILE A 10 15.88 8.34 21.87
C ILE A 10 16.41 7.92 23.25
N ASN A 11 17.14 8.79 23.95
CA ASN A 11 17.66 8.50 25.28
C ASN A 11 16.54 8.31 26.33
N ALA A 12 15.40 8.99 26.15
CA ALA A 12 14.22 8.83 27.00
C ALA A 12 13.45 7.53 26.72
N ASN A 13 13.64 6.92 25.56
CA ASN A 13 12.96 5.70 25.11
C ASN A 13 13.97 4.71 24.49
N PRO A 14 14.88 4.16 25.30
CA PRO A 14 15.87 3.21 24.80
C PRO A 14 15.18 1.97 24.25
N ILE A 15 15.75 1.39 23.20
CA ILE A 15 15.27 0.14 22.58
C ILE A 15 15.30 -1.00 23.60
N GLY A 16 16.33 -1.02 24.45
CA GLY A 16 16.43 -1.96 25.57
C GLY A 16 16.30 -3.42 25.12
N ASN A 17 15.41 -4.16 25.78
CA ASN A 17 15.21 -5.60 25.58
C ASN A 17 14.26 -5.94 24.42
N GLU A 18 13.71 -4.96 23.70
CA GLU A 18 12.77 -5.22 22.58
C GLU A 18 13.44 -5.99 21.43
N LEU A 19 14.77 -5.93 21.32
CA LEU A 19 15.56 -6.73 20.38
C LEU A 19 15.87 -8.16 20.87
N ASP A 20 15.53 -8.53 22.10
CA ASP A 20 15.83 -9.86 22.63
C ASP A 20 15.10 -10.95 21.84
N ILE A 21 13.85 -10.68 21.43
CA ILE A 21 13.06 -11.60 20.60
C ILE A 21 13.78 -11.85 19.27
N PHE A 22 14.30 -10.79 18.66
CA PHE A 22 15.09 -10.87 17.44
C PHE A 22 16.40 -11.66 17.65
N ARG A 23 17.15 -11.38 18.72
CA ARG A 23 18.43 -12.04 19.04
C ARG A 23 18.26 -13.53 19.33
N VAL A 24 17.19 -13.90 20.05
CA VAL A 24 16.80 -15.30 20.31
C VAL A 24 16.44 -16.00 19.00
N LEU A 25 15.68 -15.35 18.12
CA LEU A 25 15.31 -15.90 16.82
C LEU A 25 16.54 -16.12 15.92
N PHE A 26 17.46 -15.15 15.86
CA PHE A 26 18.73 -15.27 15.15
C PHE A 26 19.54 -16.47 15.64
N THR A 27 19.70 -16.60 16.96
CA THR A 27 20.41 -17.73 17.56
C THR A 27 19.76 -19.07 17.23
N SER A 28 18.42 -19.13 17.24
CA SER A 28 17.67 -20.33 16.86
C SER A 28 17.88 -20.72 15.40
N ILE A 29 17.89 -19.75 14.49
CA ILE A 29 18.13 -19.96 13.05
C ILE A 29 19.56 -20.47 12.83
N CYS A 30 20.58 -19.83 13.43
CA CYS A 30 21.97 -20.27 13.32
C CYS A 30 22.16 -21.69 13.86
N THR A 31 21.54 -22.01 15.01
CA THR A 31 21.60 -23.35 15.61
C THR A 31 21.01 -24.41 14.69
N LYS A 32 19.83 -24.15 14.08
CA LYS A 32 19.21 -25.07 13.10
C LYS A 32 20.07 -25.30 11.85
N ARG A 33 20.91 -24.32 11.50
CA ARG A 33 21.81 -24.35 10.34
C ARG A 33 23.22 -24.88 10.69
N ASN A 34 23.49 -25.25 11.94
CA ASN A 34 24.83 -25.59 12.45
C ASN A 34 25.87 -24.47 12.23
N LEU A 35 25.44 -23.21 12.34
CA LEU A 35 26.28 -22.02 12.24
C LEU A 35 26.52 -21.40 13.62
N ALA A 36 27.66 -20.73 13.79
CA ALA A 36 27.90 -19.91 14.97
C ALA A 36 27.02 -18.66 14.93
N SER A 37 26.48 -18.20 16.06
CA SER A 37 25.66 -16.98 16.13
C SER A 37 26.52 -15.71 16.12
N THR A 38 27.20 -15.43 15.00
CA THR A 38 28.02 -14.21 14.82
C THR A 38 27.50 -13.37 13.66
N ALA A 39 27.78 -12.06 13.67
CA ALA A 39 27.37 -11.14 12.59
C ALA A 39 27.79 -11.65 11.20
N ASP A 40 29.00 -12.21 11.07
CA ASP A 40 29.50 -12.77 9.79
C ASP A 40 28.64 -13.91 9.21
N THR A 41 27.93 -14.64 10.07
CA THR A 41 27.05 -15.74 9.62
C THR A 41 25.77 -15.26 8.97
N LEU A 42 25.41 -13.98 9.16
CA LEU A 42 24.26 -13.37 8.52
C LEU A 42 24.37 -13.42 6.99
N HIS A 43 25.59 -13.29 6.43
CA HIS A 43 25.83 -13.41 4.99
C HIS A 43 25.61 -14.81 4.43
N GLN A 44 25.63 -15.84 5.29
CA GLN A 44 25.43 -17.24 4.90
C GLN A 44 23.95 -17.66 4.96
N LEU A 45 23.07 -16.80 5.48
CA LEU A 45 21.65 -17.05 5.56
C LEU A 45 20.96 -16.82 4.21
N GLY A 46 20.07 -17.74 3.84
CA GLY A 46 19.24 -17.60 2.65
C GLY A 46 18.15 -16.54 2.82
N THR A 47 17.56 -16.12 1.70
CA THR A 47 16.52 -15.07 1.63
C THR A 47 15.34 -15.29 2.57
N GLN A 48 14.91 -16.53 2.79
CA GLN A 48 13.78 -16.83 3.68
C GLN A 48 14.09 -16.52 5.14
N ASP A 49 15.31 -16.82 5.59
CA ASP A 49 15.71 -16.51 6.97
C ASP A 49 15.90 -15.02 7.17
N LEU A 50 16.51 -14.35 6.18
CA LEU A 50 16.65 -12.90 6.20
C LEU A 50 15.28 -12.23 6.25
N LYS A 51 14.30 -12.73 5.49
CA LYS A 51 12.91 -12.24 5.55
C LYS A 51 12.28 -12.40 6.93
N ILE A 52 12.45 -13.55 7.57
CA ILE A 52 11.95 -13.82 8.93
C ILE A 52 12.63 -12.89 9.93
N LEU A 53 13.95 -12.76 9.88
CA LEU A 53 14.75 -11.91 10.76
C LEU A 53 14.40 -10.43 10.61
N THR A 54 14.32 -9.94 9.38
CA THR A 54 13.93 -8.55 9.10
C THR A 54 12.50 -8.30 9.57
N GLY A 55 11.56 -9.22 9.34
CA GLY A 55 10.19 -9.08 9.82
C GLY A 55 10.10 -8.96 11.34
N THR A 56 10.80 -9.82 12.08
CA THR A 56 10.84 -9.75 13.55
C THR A 56 11.51 -8.46 14.03
N LEU A 57 12.62 -8.04 13.42
CA LEU A 57 13.27 -6.78 13.76
C LEU A 57 12.35 -5.58 13.55
N VAL A 58 11.64 -5.52 12.42
CA VAL A 58 10.72 -4.43 12.13
C VAL A 58 9.58 -4.37 13.15
N ILE A 59 9.00 -5.52 13.52
CA ILE A 59 7.95 -5.57 14.56
C ILE A 59 8.46 -5.06 15.91
N SER A 60 9.67 -5.48 16.33
CA SER A 60 10.30 -5.01 17.57
C SER A 60 10.59 -3.51 17.56
N LEU A 61 10.90 -2.92 16.40
CA LEU A 61 11.10 -1.48 16.28
C LEU A 61 9.76 -0.73 16.22
N GLU A 62 8.74 -1.29 15.56
CA GLU A 62 7.42 -0.69 15.43
C GLU A 62 6.63 -0.64 16.76
N SER A 63 6.89 -1.59 17.67
CA SER A 63 6.26 -1.62 19.00
C SER A 63 6.70 -0.46 19.90
N LEU A 64 7.83 0.18 19.60
CA LEU A 64 8.39 1.27 20.39
C LEU A 64 7.61 2.59 20.16
N PRO A 65 7.13 3.27 21.22
CA PRO A 65 6.43 4.54 21.10
C PRO A 65 7.27 5.65 20.43
N VAL A 66 8.59 5.52 20.51
CA VAL A 66 9.56 6.44 19.90
C VAL A 66 9.43 6.46 18.36
N SER A 67 8.97 5.37 17.76
CA SER A 67 8.80 5.21 16.30
C SER A 67 7.74 6.13 15.70
N ASP A 68 6.74 6.49 16.50
CA ASP A 68 5.68 7.45 16.13
C ASP A 68 6.14 8.91 16.26
N SER A 69 7.17 9.15 17.06
CA SER A 69 7.67 10.50 17.40
C SER A 69 8.92 10.89 16.62
N LEU A 70 9.67 9.91 16.10
CA LEU A 70 10.85 10.15 15.28
C LEU A 70 10.43 10.45 13.84
N TYR A 71 10.78 11.63 13.37
CA TYR A 71 10.66 12.00 11.96
C TYR A 71 11.82 11.40 11.16
N SER A 72 11.48 10.89 9.98
CA SER A 72 12.45 10.45 8.98
C SER A 72 13.20 11.64 8.37
N THR A 73 14.36 11.38 7.78
CA THR A 73 15.05 12.32 6.88
C THR A 73 14.20 12.68 5.66
N SER A 74 13.25 11.83 5.30
CA SER A 74 12.19 12.14 4.33
C SER A 74 11.12 13.03 4.99
N ARG A 75 10.96 14.25 4.45
CA ARG A 75 10.37 15.44 5.10
C ARG A 75 8.89 15.35 5.50
N SER A 76 8.22 14.19 5.42
CA SER A 76 6.79 14.07 5.75
C SER A 76 6.34 12.75 6.40
N ALA A 77 7.24 11.82 6.72
CA ALA A 77 6.88 10.51 7.28
C ALA A 77 7.55 10.25 8.63
N THR A 78 6.83 9.58 9.54
CA THR A 78 7.39 9.05 10.80
C THR A 78 8.18 7.78 10.53
N LEU A 79 9.13 7.44 11.39
CA LEU A 79 9.89 6.18 11.25
C LEU A 79 8.98 4.95 11.28
N ARG A 80 7.83 5.00 11.97
CA ARG A 80 6.81 3.95 11.88
C ARG A 80 6.28 3.75 10.47
N SER A 81 6.00 4.84 9.75
CA SER A 81 5.54 4.77 8.35
C SER A 81 6.60 4.13 7.45
N ASP A 82 7.87 4.47 7.67
CA ASP A 82 9.00 3.93 6.94
C ASP A 82 9.19 2.42 7.20
N LEU A 83 9.04 1.98 8.45
CA LEU A 83 9.07 0.57 8.83
C LEU A 83 7.90 -0.23 8.21
N LEU A 84 6.71 0.36 8.14
CA LEU A 84 5.56 -0.26 7.49
C LEU A 84 5.76 -0.38 5.96
N GLN A 85 6.35 0.64 5.34
CA GLN A 85 6.71 0.61 3.93
C GLN A 85 7.77 -0.46 3.65
N LEU A 86 8.80 -0.57 4.49
CA LEU A 86 9.82 -1.60 4.40
C LEU A 86 9.21 -3.01 4.45
N THR A 87 8.25 -3.24 5.35
CA THR A 87 7.50 -4.51 5.45
C THR A 87 6.76 -4.81 4.14
N THR A 88 6.13 -3.80 3.55
CA THR A 88 5.39 -3.91 2.28
C THR A 88 6.33 -4.25 1.12
N THR A 89 7.49 -3.60 1.04
CA THR A 89 8.50 -3.87 0.00
C THR A 89 9.08 -5.29 0.12
N ILE A 90 9.34 -5.75 1.34
CA ILE A 90 9.79 -7.14 1.61
C ILE A 90 8.72 -8.16 1.22
N ALA A 91 7.44 -7.84 1.45
CA ALA A 91 6.33 -8.70 1.06
C ALA A 91 6.19 -8.83 -0.47
N ALA A 92 6.46 -7.74 -1.21
CA ALA A 92 6.43 -7.70 -2.68
C ALA A 92 7.49 -8.56 -3.37
N GLY A 93 8.51 -9.05 -2.63
CA GLY A 93 9.47 -10.04 -3.12
C GLY A 93 10.62 -9.50 -3.97
N SER A 94 10.65 -8.20 -4.25
CA SER A 94 11.72 -7.52 -5.00
C SER A 94 12.75 -6.81 -4.10
N PHE A 95 12.72 -7.06 -2.79
CA PHE A 95 13.60 -6.38 -1.83
C PHE A 95 15.01 -6.95 -1.86
N ASP A 96 15.99 -6.06 -2.00
CA ASP A 96 17.41 -6.38 -1.92
C ASP A 96 17.84 -6.46 -0.45
N PHE A 97 17.94 -7.69 0.06
CA PHE A 97 18.32 -7.95 1.44
C PHE A 97 19.76 -7.54 1.77
N ASP A 98 20.65 -7.36 0.79
CA ASP A 98 22.01 -6.87 1.07
C ASP A 98 21.99 -5.47 1.70
N ARG A 99 20.94 -4.68 1.44
CA ARG A 99 20.74 -3.34 2.03
C ARG A 99 20.35 -3.35 3.50
N ILE A 100 19.70 -4.42 3.97
CA ILE A 100 19.23 -4.53 5.37
C ILE A 100 20.20 -5.31 6.26
N LYS A 101 21.18 -6.02 5.67
CA LYS A 101 22.20 -6.77 6.42
C LYS A 101 22.95 -5.93 7.46
N PRO A 102 23.41 -4.68 7.16
CA PRO A 102 24.09 -3.89 8.17
C PRO A 102 23.18 -3.51 9.36
N LEU A 103 21.87 -3.32 9.12
CA LEU A 103 20.90 -3.11 10.21
C LEU A 103 20.77 -4.34 11.09
N LEU A 104 20.71 -5.53 10.49
CA LEU A 104 20.63 -6.79 11.22
C LEU A 104 21.91 -7.03 12.04
N GLU A 105 23.09 -6.74 11.50
CA GLU A 105 24.37 -6.82 12.22
C GLU A 105 24.41 -5.86 13.41
N MET A 106 23.95 -4.62 13.21
CA MET A 106 23.81 -3.63 14.27
C MET A 106 22.87 -4.11 15.39
N ALA A 107 21.76 -4.74 15.05
CA ALA A 107 20.80 -5.30 16.00
C ALA A 107 21.31 -6.57 16.71
N ILE A 108 22.28 -7.29 16.13
CA ILE A 108 22.97 -8.44 16.75
C ILE A 108 24.06 -7.98 17.73
N SER A 109 24.67 -6.82 17.50
CA SER A 109 25.73 -6.28 18.34
C SER A 109 25.19 -5.60 19.59
N ASP A 110 25.70 -5.97 20.77
CA ASP A 110 25.40 -5.30 22.05
C ASP A 110 26.07 -3.92 22.19
N LYS A 111 26.97 -3.57 21.26
CA LYS A 111 27.76 -2.34 21.32
C LYS A 111 27.16 -1.19 20.51
N THR A 112 26.11 -1.46 19.75
CA THR A 112 25.48 -0.46 18.88
C THR A 112 24.61 0.47 19.71
N GLN A 113 24.73 1.78 19.48
CA GLN A 113 23.85 2.74 20.13
C GLN A 113 22.51 2.80 19.40
N ASP A 114 21.41 2.97 20.15
CA ASP A 114 20.06 3.06 19.60
C ASP A 114 19.94 4.14 18.51
N ALA A 115 20.64 5.26 18.68
CA ALA A 115 20.71 6.32 17.68
C ALA A 115 21.23 5.83 16.32
N GLN A 116 22.24 4.95 16.30
CA GLN A 116 22.80 4.39 15.07
C GLN A 116 21.80 3.47 14.37
N ILE A 117 21.03 2.69 15.15
CA ILE A 117 19.96 1.84 14.62
C ILE A 117 18.88 2.71 13.96
N TRP A 118 18.41 3.75 14.65
CA TRP A 118 17.40 4.67 14.13
C TRP A 118 17.86 5.50 12.93
N ASP A 119 19.12 5.91 12.89
CA ASP A 119 19.70 6.66 11.76
C ASP A 119 19.82 5.77 10.52
N PHE A 120 20.20 4.50 10.70
CA PHE A 120 20.26 3.55 9.60
C PHE A 120 18.87 3.19 9.08
N VAL A 121 17.86 3.01 9.95
CA VAL A 121 16.46 2.84 9.53
C VAL A 121 16.00 4.02 8.68
N SER A 122 16.31 5.26 9.11
CA SER A 122 16.00 6.47 8.33
C SER A 122 16.67 6.47 6.96
N THR A 123 17.93 6.01 6.88
CA THR A 123 18.73 5.96 5.65
C THR A 123 18.19 4.91 4.67
N VAL A 124 17.95 3.69 5.14
CA VAL A 124 17.38 2.61 4.31
C VAL A 124 15.99 2.96 3.84
N ALA A 125 15.18 3.60 4.68
CA ALA A 125 13.86 4.08 4.29
C ALA A 125 13.95 5.15 3.18
N ALA A 126 14.86 6.10 3.31
CA ALA A 126 15.09 7.13 2.29
C ALA A 126 15.56 6.53 0.94
N GLU A 127 16.34 5.45 0.96
CA GLU A 127 16.84 4.77 -0.25
C GLU A 127 15.84 3.79 -0.89
N THR A 128 14.94 3.21 -0.07
CA THR A 128 13.87 2.30 -0.52
C THR A 128 12.63 3.06 -0.96
N THR A 129 12.52 4.33 -0.57
CA THR A 129 11.59 5.26 -1.17
C THR A 129 12.17 5.66 -2.53
N PRO A 130 11.53 5.34 -3.67
CA PRO A 130 11.90 5.97 -4.93
C PRO A 130 11.96 7.49 -4.69
N PRO A 131 12.91 8.22 -5.30
CA PRO A 131 13.09 9.65 -5.06
C PRO A 131 11.71 10.31 -5.04
N PRO A 132 11.41 11.17 -4.05
CA PRO A 132 10.07 11.72 -3.90
C PRO A 132 9.70 12.26 -5.27
N LEU A 133 8.79 11.55 -5.92
CA LEU A 133 8.13 12.07 -7.10
C LEU A 133 7.56 13.37 -6.57
N SER A 134 8.07 14.47 -7.13
CA SER A 134 7.74 15.83 -6.69
C SER A 134 6.24 15.86 -6.36
N PRO A 135 5.77 16.60 -5.33
CA PRO A 135 4.37 16.60 -4.91
C PRO A 135 3.34 16.93 -6.01
N LEU A 136 3.80 17.19 -7.24
CA LEU A 136 3.05 17.13 -8.49
C LEU A 136 2.55 15.73 -8.91
N GLN A 137 3.11 14.61 -8.43
CA GLN A 137 2.93 13.29 -9.06
C GLN A 137 2.12 12.27 -8.25
N GLN A 138 1.76 12.56 -7.00
CA GLN A 138 0.82 11.72 -6.22
C GLN A 138 -0.44 12.50 -5.86
N THR A 139 -1.10 13.08 -6.88
CA THR A 139 -2.30 13.93 -6.74
C THR A 139 -1.94 15.31 -6.17
N PRO A 140 -2.06 16.41 -6.93
CA PRO A 140 -2.24 17.71 -6.31
C PRO A 140 -3.52 17.63 -5.49
N LEU A 141 -3.41 17.62 -4.16
CA LEU A 141 -4.55 17.64 -3.23
C LEU A 141 -5.46 18.87 -3.49
N THR A 142 -4.97 19.88 -4.24
CA THR A 142 -5.70 21.07 -4.66
C THR A 142 -6.34 20.97 -6.05
N GLN A 143 -6.03 19.94 -6.84
CA GLN A 143 -6.54 19.79 -8.20
C GLN A 143 -7.12 18.39 -8.39
N ASN A 144 -8.26 18.15 -7.74
CA ASN A 144 -9.16 17.10 -8.21
C ASN A 144 -9.36 17.30 -9.72
N THR A 145 -9.21 16.26 -10.52
CA THR A 145 -9.49 16.28 -11.96
C THR A 145 -10.93 16.78 -12.22
N SER A 146 -11.84 16.47 -11.28
CA SER A 146 -13.19 17.04 -11.19
C SER A 146 -13.23 18.58 -11.08
N SER A 147 -12.30 19.22 -10.35
CA SER A 147 -12.22 20.68 -10.20
C SER A 147 -11.64 21.40 -11.43
N LEU A 148 -10.69 20.79 -12.14
CA LEU A 148 -10.08 21.39 -13.34
C LEU A 148 -11.04 21.35 -14.54
N VAL A 149 -11.77 20.24 -14.69
CA VAL A 149 -12.72 20.02 -15.78
C VAL A 149 -13.98 20.88 -15.62
N MET A 150 -14.40 21.18 -14.38
CA MET A 150 -15.69 21.83 -14.11
C MET A 150 -15.67 23.37 -14.22
N ASN A 151 -14.51 24.04 -14.07
CA ASN A 151 -14.48 25.51 -13.91
C ASN A 151 -13.74 26.31 -14.99
N SER A 152 -13.11 25.69 -16.00
CA SER A 152 -12.46 26.49 -17.06
C SER A 152 -12.25 25.71 -18.37
N SER A 153 -12.62 26.32 -19.49
CA SER A 153 -12.37 25.77 -20.83
C SER A 153 -10.88 25.77 -21.22
N GLU A 154 -10.06 26.55 -20.51
CA GLU A 154 -8.64 26.78 -20.79
C GLU A 154 -7.75 25.58 -20.42
N PHE A 155 -8.18 24.74 -19.47
CA PHE A 155 -7.37 23.60 -18.99
C PHE A 155 -7.63 22.28 -19.71
N ARG A 156 -8.57 22.22 -20.67
CA ARG A 156 -8.87 20.99 -21.44
C ARG A 156 -7.65 20.45 -22.20
N GLN A 157 -6.71 21.30 -22.59
CA GLN A 157 -5.50 20.87 -23.31
C GLN A 157 -4.50 20.11 -22.41
N ASN A 158 -4.57 20.28 -21.09
CA ASN A 158 -3.65 19.66 -20.13
C ASN A 158 -4.23 18.41 -19.44
N VAL A 159 -5.49 18.06 -19.70
CA VAL A 159 -6.13 16.89 -19.08
C VAL A 159 -5.49 15.59 -19.57
N ASP A 160 -5.26 15.44 -20.87
CA ASP A 160 -4.72 14.20 -21.43
C ASP A 160 -3.31 13.85 -20.92
N PRO A 161 -2.34 14.80 -20.85
CA PRO A 161 -1.03 14.52 -20.24
C PRO A 161 -1.09 14.18 -18.76
N ILE A 162 -1.97 14.85 -17.98
CA ILE A 162 -2.14 14.60 -16.54
C ILE A 162 -2.76 13.21 -16.33
N LEU A 163 -3.84 12.90 -17.03
CA LEU A 163 -4.45 11.57 -17.00
C LEU A 163 -3.45 10.50 -17.43
N LYS A 164 -2.64 10.74 -18.46
CA LYS A 164 -1.62 9.78 -18.89
C LYS A 164 -0.62 9.48 -17.78
N LEU A 165 -0.14 10.50 -17.04
CA LEU A 165 0.75 10.34 -15.89
C LEU A 165 0.08 9.59 -14.72
N GLU A 166 -1.20 9.85 -14.46
CA GLU A 166 -1.96 9.14 -13.41
C GLU A 166 -2.23 7.68 -13.79
N LEU A 167 -2.56 7.43 -15.06
CA LEU A 167 -2.88 6.10 -15.60
C LEU A 167 -1.62 5.24 -15.81
N GLU A 168 -0.43 5.85 -15.98
CA GLU A 168 0.85 5.14 -16.16
C GLU A 168 1.23 4.30 -14.93
N ASN A 169 0.73 4.65 -13.74
CA ASN A 169 0.97 3.92 -12.49
C ASN A 169 -0.22 3.04 -12.05
N LEU A 170 -1.17 2.72 -12.95
CA LEU A 170 -2.28 1.84 -12.61
C LEU A 170 -1.84 0.38 -12.52
N TYR A 171 -1.96 -0.18 -11.33
CA TYR A 171 -1.84 -1.62 -11.12
C TYR A 171 -3.14 -2.31 -11.55
N VAL A 172 -3.09 -3.02 -12.68
CA VAL A 172 -4.20 -3.86 -13.17
C VAL A 172 -4.07 -5.27 -12.58
N GLY A 173 -5.20 -5.87 -12.20
CA GLY A 173 -5.23 -7.27 -11.76
C GLY A 173 -4.60 -7.52 -10.39
N ILE A 174 -4.76 -6.56 -9.46
CA ILE A 174 -4.27 -6.69 -8.08
C ILE A 174 -4.83 -7.98 -7.46
N PRO A 175 -3.98 -8.93 -7.05
CA PRO A 175 -4.43 -10.19 -6.50
C PRO A 175 -5.23 -9.95 -5.22
N ASN A 176 -6.31 -10.71 -5.04
CA ASN A 176 -7.20 -10.64 -3.88
C ASN A 176 -7.92 -9.30 -3.67
N PHE A 177 -7.90 -8.35 -4.62
CA PHE A 177 -8.58 -7.04 -4.48
C PHE A 177 -10.02 -7.18 -3.98
N PHE A 178 -10.81 -8.03 -4.63
CA PHE A 178 -12.20 -8.23 -4.27
C PHE A 178 -12.36 -8.80 -2.84
N GLN A 179 -11.52 -9.79 -2.48
CA GLN A 179 -11.53 -10.42 -1.17
C GLN A 179 -10.98 -9.49 -0.06
N THR A 180 -10.19 -8.48 -0.40
CA THR A 180 -9.66 -7.51 0.55
C THR A 180 -10.67 -6.41 0.84
N PHE A 181 -11.32 -5.86 -0.19
CA PHE A 181 -12.20 -4.70 -0.03
C PHE A 181 -13.67 -5.04 0.20
N PHE A 182 -14.15 -6.18 -0.31
CA PHE A 182 -15.58 -6.52 -0.29
C PHE A 182 -15.90 -7.80 0.48
N ARG A 183 -14.97 -8.30 1.31
CA ARG A 183 -15.13 -9.53 2.10
C ARG A 183 -16.40 -9.55 2.93
N ASP A 184 -16.72 -8.41 3.53
CA ASP A 184 -17.77 -8.29 4.53
C ASP A 184 -19.16 -8.15 3.88
N ILE A 185 -19.24 -8.05 2.55
CA ILE A 185 -20.50 -7.99 1.81
C ILE A 185 -20.92 -9.42 1.48
N THR A 186 -21.83 -9.95 2.30
CA THR A 186 -22.38 -11.30 2.13
C THR A 186 -23.04 -11.45 0.76
N GLU A 187 -22.79 -12.57 0.08
CA GLU A 187 -23.37 -12.93 -1.23
C GLU A 187 -23.01 -12.00 -2.41
N LEU A 188 -22.10 -11.04 -2.24
CA LEU A 188 -21.74 -10.11 -3.31
C LEU A 188 -21.22 -10.83 -4.56
N ASP A 189 -20.44 -11.88 -4.39
CA ASP A 189 -19.92 -12.71 -5.48
C ASP A 189 -21.07 -13.40 -6.25
N ILE A 190 -22.07 -13.92 -5.53
CA ILE A 190 -23.25 -14.58 -6.08
C ILE A 190 -24.12 -13.57 -6.83
N VAL A 191 -24.46 -12.44 -6.18
CA VAL A 191 -25.33 -11.40 -6.74
C VAL A 191 -24.68 -10.73 -7.94
N SER A 192 -23.40 -10.34 -7.84
CA SER A 192 -22.68 -9.69 -8.96
C SER A 192 -22.59 -10.60 -10.18
N LYS A 193 -22.34 -11.90 -9.98
CA LYS A 193 -22.33 -12.88 -11.07
C LYS A 193 -23.71 -13.03 -11.71
N ALA A 194 -24.79 -13.05 -10.92
CA ALA A 194 -26.15 -13.14 -11.43
C ALA A 194 -26.55 -11.89 -12.25
N VAL A 195 -26.25 -10.70 -11.74
CA VAL A 195 -26.48 -9.42 -12.44
C VAL A 195 -25.67 -9.36 -13.73
N PHE A 196 -24.41 -9.78 -13.71
CA PHE A 196 -23.57 -9.80 -14.90
C PHE A 196 -24.09 -10.77 -15.96
N ASN A 197 -24.53 -11.97 -15.57
CA ASN A 197 -25.14 -12.91 -16.50
C ASN A 197 -26.37 -12.30 -17.18
N LYS A 198 -27.23 -11.59 -16.44
CA LYS A 198 -28.37 -10.85 -17.01
C LYS A 198 -27.97 -9.80 -18.03
N CYS A 199 -26.83 -9.13 -17.84
CA CYS A 199 -26.30 -8.18 -18.81
C CYS A 199 -25.89 -8.86 -20.13
N THR A 200 -25.54 -10.15 -20.11
CA THR A 200 -25.13 -10.92 -21.29
C THR A 200 -26.26 -11.70 -21.96
N GLU A 201 -27.39 -11.86 -21.26
CA GLU A 201 -28.55 -12.61 -21.70
C GLU A 201 -29.52 -11.78 -22.57
N GLY A 202 -30.35 -12.47 -23.35
CA GLY A 202 -31.44 -11.86 -24.13
C GLY A 202 -31.10 -11.55 -25.59
N ASN A 203 -32.10 -11.09 -26.34
CA ASN A 203 -31.96 -10.76 -27.77
C ASN A 203 -31.20 -9.45 -27.99
N SER A 204 -31.14 -8.58 -26.97
CA SER A 204 -30.46 -7.29 -26.96
C SER A 204 -29.66 -7.14 -25.66
N PRO A 205 -28.56 -7.88 -25.48
CA PRO A 205 -27.81 -7.86 -24.23
C PRO A 205 -27.04 -6.54 -24.07
N LEU A 206 -26.94 -6.09 -22.81
CA LEU A 206 -26.21 -4.88 -22.44
C LEU A 206 -24.70 -5.02 -22.59
N PHE A 207 -24.18 -6.26 -22.51
CA PHE A 207 -22.76 -6.55 -22.61
C PHE A 207 -22.48 -7.76 -23.51
N LYS A 208 -21.58 -7.61 -24.48
CA LYS A 208 -21.03 -8.72 -25.30
C LYS A 208 -19.49 -8.69 -25.30
N GLN A 209 -18.92 -7.97 -26.26
CA GLN A 209 -17.49 -7.64 -26.33
C GLN A 209 -17.20 -6.21 -25.82
N GLY A 210 -18.24 -5.56 -25.33
CA GLY A 210 -18.28 -4.19 -24.86
C GLY A 210 -19.71 -3.83 -24.45
N TRP A 211 -19.86 -2.67 -23.84
CA TRP A 211 -21.17 -2.16 -23.44
C TRP A 211 -21.97 -1.67 -24.64
N SER A 212 -23.21 -2.13 -24.76
CA SER A 212 -24.12 -1.71 -25.83
C SER A 212 -24.54 -0.25 -25.65
N GLY A 213 -24.62 0.50 -26.75
CA GLY A 213 -25.09 1.88 -26.73
C GLY A 213 -24.08 2.90 -26.21
N TRP A 214 -22.83 2.49 -25.96
CA TRP A 214 -21.77 3.43 -25.62
C TRP A 214 -21.63 4.50 -26.71
N PRO A 215 -21.65 5.82 -26.37
CA PRO A 215 -21.58 6.89 -27.36
C PRO A 215 -20.27 6.89 -28.14
N ALA A 216 -20.33 6.95 -29.47
CA ALA A 216 -19.16 6.90 -30.34
C ALA A 216 -18.17 8.06 -30.09
N ASP A 217 -18.71 9.27 -29.86
CA ASP A 217 -17.89 10.48 -29.63
C ASP A 217 -17.52 10.67 -28.14
N ALA A 218 -18.02 9.81 -27.25
CA ALA A 218 -17.87 9.93 -25.79
C ALA A 218 -18.16 11.35 -25.25
N LYS A 219 -19.10 12.09 -25.87
CA LYS A 219 -19.52 13.41 -25.41
C LYS A 219 -20.12 13.30 -24.02
N GLU A 220 -19.70 14.19 -23.12
CA GLU A 220 -20.08 14.16 -21.70
C GLU A 220 -21.59 14.01 -21.48
N SER A 221 -22.42 14.83 -22.14
CA SER A 221 -23.90 14.76 -22.04
C SER A 221 -24.46 13.40 -22.41
N ASP A 222 -23.91 12.80 -23.47
CA ASP A 222 -24.41 11.56 -24.05
C ASP A 222 -23.96 10.38 -23.19
N VAL A 223 -22.73 10.44 -22.67
CA VAL A 223 -22.19 9.45 -21.72
C VAL A 223 -22.96 9.48 -20.40
N LEU A 224 -23.25 10.65 -19.85
CA LEU A 224 -24.04 10.78 -18.62
C LEU A 224 -25.46 10.26 -18.80
N THR A 225 -26.08 10.56 -19.94
CA THR A 225 -27.42 10.05 -20.28
C THR A 225 -27.42 8.53 -20.41
N TRP A 226 -26.44 7.98 -21.14
CA TRP A 226 -26.27 6.54 -21.30
C TRP A 226 -26.01 5.84 -19.96
N MET A 227 -25.11 6.39 -19.13
CA MET A 227 -24.75 5.79 -17.84
C MET A 227 -25.91 5.81 -16.85
N SER A 228 -26.70 6.88 -16.85
CA SER A 228 -27.92 6.97 -16.05
C SER A 228 -28.94 5.89 -16.45
N GLY A 229 -29.12 5.66 -17.75
CA GLY A 229 -29.97 4.58 -18.25
C GLY A 229 -29.44 3.20 -17.86
N LEU A 230 -28.12 2.98 -17.97
CA LEU A 230 -27.49 1.72 -17.58
C LEU A 230 -27.68 1.41 -16.09
N ILE A 231 -27.51 2.41 -15.21
CA ILE A 231 -27.68 2.23 -13.77
C ILE A 231 -29.09 1.73 -13.43
N ILE A 232 -30.12 2.28 -14.07
CA ILE A 232 -31.51 1.87 -13.85
C ILE A 232 -31.69 0.37 -14.17
N GLU A 233 -31.16 -0.10 -15.30
CA GLU A 233 -31.24 -1.52 -15.68
C GLU A 233 -30.48 -2.42 -14.69
N LEU A 234 -29.29 -1.98 -14.26
CA LEU A 234 -28.48 -2.72 -13.27
C LEU A 234 -29.18 -2.81 -11.91
N GLU A 235 -29.85 -1.73 -11.47
CA GLU A 235 -30.66 -1.73 -10.25
C GLU A 235 -31.81 -2.74 -10.33
N VAL A 236 -32.51 -2.78 -11.47
CA VAL A 236 -33.59 -3.76 -11.72
C VAL A 236 -33.05 -5.19 -11.65
N PHE A 237 -31.88 -5.45 -12.24
CA PHE A 237 -31.27 -6.78 -12.16
C PHE A 237 -30.86 -7.14 -10.74
N ALA A 238 -30.30 -6.19 -9.98
CA ALA A 238 -29.88 -6.41 -8.60
C ALA A 238 -31.09 -6.67 -7.67
N ASP A 239 -32.18 -5.90 -7.79
CA ASP A 239 -33.36 -6.04 -6.94
C ASP A 239 -34.05 -7.42 -7.08
N ASN A 240 -33.88 -8.11 -8.23
CA ASN A 240 -34.35 -9.49 -8.42
C ASN A 240 -33.53 -10.55 -7.65
N HIS A 241 -32.38 -10.16 -7.08
CA HIS A 241 -31.43 -11.07 -6.43
C HIS A 241 -31.13 -10.71 -4.97
N VAL A 242 -31.68 -9.63 -4.44
CA VAL A 242 -31.50 -9.25 -3.03
C VAL A 242 -32.59 -9.91 -2.18
N PRO A 243 -32.25 -10.81 -1.23
CA PRO A 243 -33.17 -11.21 -0.18
C PRO A 243 -33.52 -9.97 0.63
N THR A 244 -34.82 -9.74 0.85
CA THR A 244 -35.39 -8.55 1.50
C THR A 244 -34.73 -8.28 2.85
N SER A 245 -33.63 -7.53 2.84
CA SER A 245 -32.85 -7.19 4.02
C SER A 245 -32.82 -5.68 4.11
N THR A 246 -33.75 -5.18 4.90
CA THR A 246 -33.92 -3.79 5.30
C THR A 246 -32.64 -3.25 5.92
N THR A 247 -31.79 -2.57 5.17
CA THR A 247 -30.87 -1.55 5.72
C THR A 247 -30.64 -0.48 4.67
N GLY A 248 -30.96 0.77 5.02
CA GLY A 248 -31.19 1.86 4.10
C GLY A 248 -30.03 2.15 3.13
N ARG A 249 -30.35 2.07 1.83
CA ARG A 249 -29.59 2.77 0.78
C ARG A 249 -29.59 4.26 1.14
N ARG A 250 -28.44 4.84 1.49
CA ARG A 250 -28.26 6.28 1.32
C ARG A 250 -28.28 6.54 -0.17
N LYS A 251 -29.36 7.17 -0.64
CA LYS A 251 -29.38 7.80 -1.95
C LYS A 251 -28.33 8.93 -1.91
N LEU A 252 -27.41 8.89 -2.86
CA LEU A 252 -26.54 10.03 -3.19
C LEU A 252 -27.40 11.14 -3.82
#